data_AF-A0A960NQD0-F1
#
_entry.id   AF-A0A960NQD0-F1
#
_cell.length_a   1.000
_cell.length_b   1.000
_cell.length_c   1.000
_cell.angle_alpha   90.00
_cell.angle_beta   90.00
_cell.angle_gamma   90.00
#
_symmetry.space_group_name_H-M   'P 1'
#
loop_
_entity.id
_entity.type
_entity.pdbx_description
1 polymer ?
#
loop_
_entity_poly.entity_id
_entity_poly.type
_entity_poly.pdbx_seq_one_letter_code
_entity_poly.pdbx_strand_id
1 'polypeptide(L)'
;LRMDFLWIPQLDITRQRVRQRVAKGGHDIPDAVQQRRFHLGARNLATLYRPLFDHWRLYDNTGPQPRLIAEEEDGVFTVADPAKLALVEQSPSDRAEEPLAMTPGEETRRSMRAMRKAYADAVLENLRFGLPVIQYRDGQVVEVPAEELAPYARRILAANGEPLPEEITAGRTF
;
A
#
# COMPACT_ATOMS: atom_id res chain seq x y z
N LEU A 1 -15.37 7.08 19.47
CA LEU A 1 -15.06 6.77 18.04
C LEU A 1 -15.31 5.29 17.78
N ARG A 2 -15.80 4.93 16.59
CA ARG A 2 -16.09 3.53 16.21
C ARG A 2 -15.23 3.06 15.04
N MET A 3 -14.76 1.80 15.08
CA MET A 3 -14.05 1.13 14.00
C MET A 3 -14.72 -0.21 13.64
N ASP A 4 -14.90 -0.48 12.34
CA ASP A 4 -15.28 -1.80 11.83
C ASP A 4 -14.12 -2.36 11.00
N PHE A 5 -13.53 -3.47 11.45
CA PHE A 5 -12.37 -4.10 10.83
C PHE A 5 -12.76 -5.39 10.11
N LEU A 6 -12.37 -5.52 8.84
CA LEU A 6 -12.60 -6.73 8.03
C LEU A 6 -11.32 -7.55 7.93
N TRP A 7 -11.43 -8.83 8.26
CA TRP A 7 -10.34 -9.79 8.24
C TRP A 7 -10.69 -11.02 7.39
N ILE A 8 -9.67 -11.70 6.89
CA ILE A 8 -9.76 -12.98 6.19
C ILE A 8 -8.63 -13.91 6.65
N PRO A 9 -8.86 -15.23 6.73
CA PRO A 9 -7.95 -16.18 7.38
C PRO A 9 -6.72 -16.54 6.57
N GLN A 10 -6.68 -16.24 5.27
CA GLN A 10 -5.61 -16.70 4.39
C GLN A 10 -5.20 -15.63 3.38
N LEU A 11 -3.89 -15.42 3.24
CA LEU A 11 -3.29 -14.48 2.28
C LEU A 11 -3.69 -14.81 0.83
N ASP A 12 -3.87 -16.08 0.49
CA ASP A 12 -4.23 -16.50 -0.86
C ASP A 12 -5.61 -15.97 -1.28
N ILE A 13 -6.52 -15.72 -0.33
CA ILE A 13 -7.80 -15.06 -0.63
C ILE A 13 -7.55 -13.62 -1.11
N THR A 14 -6.66 -12.88 -0.45
CA THR A 14 -6.25 -11.53 -0.89
C THR A 14 -5.64 -11.59 -2.29
N ARG A 15 -4.68 -12.50 -2.50
CA ARG A 15 -4.00 -12.68 -3.79
C ARG A 15 -4.96 -12.98 -4.92
N GLN A 16 -5.89 -13.91 -4.71
CA GLN A 16 -6.90 -14.25 -5.70
C GLN A 16 -7.84 -13.08 -5.99
N ARG A 17 -8.29 -12.34 -4.96
CA ARG A 17 -9.13 -11.14 -5.15
C ARG A 17 -8.41 -10.04 -5.93
N VAL A 18 -7.12 -9.81 -5.67
CA VAL A 18 -6.31 -8.84 -6.44
C VAL A 18 -6.16 -9.31 -7.89
N ARG A 19 -5.79 -10.58 -8.12
CA ARG A 19 -5.69 -11.15 -9.48
C ARG A 19 -7.00 -11.01 -10.26
N GLN A 20 -8.14 -11.30 -9.64
CA GLN A 20 -9.45 -11.14 -10.25
C GLN A 20 -9.75 -9.68 -10.60
N ARG A 21 -9.39 -8.72 -9.73
CA ARG A 21 -9.56 -7.30 -10.01
C ARG A 21 -8.68 -6.85 -11.18
N VAL A 22 -7.43 -7.29 -11.23
CA VAL A 22 -6.50 -6.98 -12.34
C VAL A 22 -7.02 -7.53 -13.66
N ALA A 23 -7.54 -8.77 -13.67
CA ALA A 23 -8.18 -9.35 -14.85
C ALA A 23 -9.41 -8.56 -15.33
N LYS A 24 -10.07 -7.79 -14.43
CA LYS A 24 -11.18 -6.89 -14.75
C LYS A 24 -10.72 -5.45 -15.09
N GLY A 25 -9.43 -5.22 -15.29
CA GLY A 25 -8.86 -3.92 -15.65
C GLY A 25 -8.54 -3.00 -14.46
N GLY A 26 -8.52 -3.50 -13.23
CA GLY A 26 -8.10 -2.70 -12.07
C GLY A 26 -6.58 -2.71 -11.83
N HIS A 27 -6.11 -1.82 -10.94
CA HIS A 27 -4.70 -1.71 -10.58
C HIS A 27 -4.19 -2.98 -9.87
N ASP A 28 -2.93 -3.35 -10.10
CA ASP A 28 -2.27 -4.45 -9.39
C ASP A 28 -1.71 -4.00 -8.03
N ILE A 29 -1.51 -4.93 -7.11
CA ILE A 29 -0.75 -4.69 -5.89
C ILE A 29 0.34 -5.77 -5.85
N PRO A 30 1.64 -5.41 -5.81
CA PRO A 30 2.70 -6.39 -5.77
C PRO A 30 2.54 -7.40 -4.63
N ASP A 31 2.82 -8.68 -4.88
CA ASP A 31 2.59 -9.78 -3.94
C ASP A 31 3.26 -9.54 -2.57
N ALA A 32 4.51 -9.07 -2.58
CA ALA A 32 5.24 -8.71 -1.36
C ALA A 32 4.53 -7.63 -0.53
N VAL A 33 3.83 -6.69 -1.17
CA VAL A 33 3.04 -5.66 -0.48
C VAL A 33 1.77 -6.28 0.12
N GLN A 34 1.11 -7.20 -0.61
CA GLN A 34 -0.05 -7.92 -0.10
C GLN A 34 0.31 -8.76 1.13
N GLN A 35 1.39 -9.54 1.06
CA GLN A 35 1.90 -10.34 2.16
C GLN A 35 2.22 -9.48 3.38
N ARG A 36 3.03 -8.43 3.21
CA ARG A 36 3.39 -7.52 4.31
C ARG A 36 2.17 -6.90 4.98
N ARG A 37 1.20 -6.41 4.20
CA ARG A 37 -0.01 -5.75 4.73
C ARG A 37 -0.95 -6.74 5.41
N PHE A 38 -1.04 -7.97 4.91
CA PHE A 38 -1.89 -9.01 5.48
C PHE A 38 -1.54 -9.27 6.95
N HIS A 39 -0.26 -9.50 7.25
CA HIS A 39 0.22 -9.73 8.62
C HIS A 39 0.17 -8.45 9.46
N LEU A 40 0.60 -7.31 8.89
CA LEU A 40 0.63 -6.04 9.61
C LEU A 40 -0.76 -5.56 10.04
N GLY A 41 -1.80 -5.83 9.24
CA GLY A 41 -3.18 -5.43 9.55
C GLY A 41 -3.71 -6.05 10.84
N ALA A 42 -3.56 -7.37 11.00
CA ALA A 42 -3.99 -8.08 12.20
C ALA A 42 -3.21 -7.62 13.45
N ARG A 43 -1.90 -7.42 13.31
CA ARG A 43 -1.06 -6.87 14.38
C ARG A 43 -1.49 -5.47 14.80
N ASN A 44 -1.66 -4.58 13.83
CA ASN A 44 -2.03 -3.20 14.11
C ASN A 44 -3.43 -3.12 14.72
N LEU A 45 -4.37 -4.00 14.32
CA LEU A 45 -5.64 -4.12 15.02
C LEU A 45 -5.41 -4.36 16.51
N ALA A 46 -4.64 -5.39 16.87
CA ALA A 46 -4.40 -5.77 18.26
C ALA A 46 -3.64 -4.71 19.07
N THR A 47 -2.67 -4.02 18.48
CA THR A 47 -1.68 -3.21 19.21
C THR A 47 -1.84 -1.70 19.06
N LEU A 48 -2.31 -1.23 17.91
CA LEU A 48 -2.38 0.20 17.59
C LEU A 48 -3.80 0.71 17.48
N TYR A 49 -4.71 -0.06 16.88
CA TYR A 49 -6.05 0.42 16.58
C TYR A 49 -6.98 0.24 17.78
N ARG A 50 -7.09 -0.97 18.34
CA ARG A 50 -8.00 -1.25 19.47
C ARG A 50 -7.95 -0.20 20.60
N PRO A 51 -6.79 0.26 21.09
CA PRO A 51 -6.72 1.22 22.19
C PRO A 51 -7.22 2.64 21.85
N LEU A 52 -7.39 2.96 20.57
CA LEU A 52 -7.78 4.30 20.10
C LEU A 52 -9.30 4.47 19.89
N PHE A 53 -10.07 3.39 20.01
CA PHE A 53 -11.51 3.40 19.73
C PHE A 53 -12.31 2.94 20.96
N ASP A 54 -13.32 3.72 21.32
CA ASP A 54 -14.28 3.38 22.39
C ASP A 54 -15.21 2.22 21.97
N HIS A 55 -15.37 2.00 20.67
CA HIS A 55 -16.09 0.87 20.10
C HIS A 55 -15.32 0.32 18.89
N TRP A 56 -15.02 -0.98 18.88
CA TRP A 56 -14.52 -1.65 17.68
C TRP A 56 -15.20 -3.00 17.42
N ARG A 57 -15.30 -3.37 16.15
CA ARG A 57 -15.83 -4.66 15.70
C ARG A 57 -14.88 -5.32 14.71
N LEU A 58 -14.69 -6.62 14.85
CA LEU A 58 -13.90 -7.45 13.97
C LEU A 58 -14.81 -8.45 13.25
N TYR A 59 -14.72 -8.49 11.92
CA TYR A 59 -15.53 -9.36 11.08
C TYR A 59 -14.69 -10.28 10.20
N ASP A 60 -15.16 -11.52 10.01
CA ASP A 60 -14.76 -12.41 8.95
C ASP A 60 -15.43 -12.01 7.64
N ASN A 61 -14.64 -11.68 6.62
CA ASN A 61 -15.08 -11.28 5.29
C ASN A 61 -14.78 -12.32 4.18
N THR A 62 -14.78 -13.60 4.53
CA THR A 62 -14.61 -14.71 3.56
C THR A 62 -15.88 -14.98 2.75
N GLY A 63 -17.03 -14.92 3.41
CA GLY A 63 -18.33 -15.26 2.84
C GLY A 63 -19.04 -14.10 2.13
N PRO A 64 -20.30 -14.32 1.72
CA PRO A 64 -21.11 -13.30 1.05
C PRO A 64 -21.53 -12.15 1.95
N GLN A 65 -21.43 -12.31 3.27
CA GLN A 65 -21.72 -11.28 4.27
C GLN A 65 -20.66 -11.32 5.38
N PRO A 66 -20.19 -10.17 5.88
CA PRO A 66 -19.29 -10.12 7.03
C PRO A 66 -19.93 -10.75 8.26
N ARG A 67 -19.20 -11.66 8.93
CA ARG A 67 -19.66 -12.33 10.16
C ARG A 67 -18.86 -11.82 11.36
N LEU A 68 -19.54 -11.41 12.43
CA LEU A 68 -18.88 -10.89 13.62
C LEU A 68 -17.98 -11.98 14.25
N ILE A 69 -16.74 -11.62 14.57
CA ILE A 69 -15.79 -12.45 15.31
C ILE A 69 -15.73 -11.98 16.76
N ALA A 70 -15.53 -10.68 16.97
CA ALA A 70 -15.45 -10.06 18.29
C ALA A 70 -15.79 -8.58 18.21
N GLU A 71 -16.22 -8.02 19.33
CA GLU A 71 -16.43 -6.58 19.49
C GLU A 71 -16.08 -6.13 20.91
N GLU A 72 -15.78 -4.85 21.04
CA GLU A 72 -15.66 -4.18 22.32
C GLU A 72 -16.46 -2.89 22.23
N GLU A 73 -17.39 -2.67 23.16
CA GLU A 73 -18.20 -1.46 23.25
C GLU A 73 -18.25 -1.02 24.71
N ASP A 74 -17.85 0.23 24.98
CA ASP A 74 -17.82 0.81 26.33
C ASP A 74 -17.08 -0.07 27.37
N GLY A 75 -15.99 -0.70 26.92
CA GLY A 75 -15.15 -1.60 27.73
C GLY A 75 -15.70 -3.02 27.91
N VAL A 76 -16.86 -3.33 27.31
CA VAL A 76 -17.44 -4.67 27.32
C VAL A 76 -16.94 -5.44 26.10
N PHE A 77 -16.01 -6.37 26.33
CA PHE A 77 -15.45 -7.23 25.28
C PHE A 77 -16.29 -8.50 25.09
N THR A 78 -16.81 -8.71 23.88
CA THR A 78 -17.63 -9.86 23.49
C THR A 78 -16.99 -10.62 22.33
N VAL A 79 -16.96 -11.95 22.43
CA VAL A 79 -16.41 -12.84 21.39
C VAL A 79 -17.52 -13.73 20.82
N ALA A 80 -17.80 -13.57 19.53
CA ALA A 80 -18.79 -14.36 18.80
C ALA A 80 -18.19 -15.61 18.15
N ASP A 81 -16.92 -15.56 17.73
CA ASP A 81 -16.20 -16.71 17.13
C ASP A 81 -14.79 -16.84 17.75
N PRO A 82 -14.66 -17.57 18.88
CA PRO A 82 -13.39 -17.71 19.57
C PRO A 82 -12.31 -18.40 18.74
N ALA A 83 -12.70 -19.33 17.86
CA ALA A 83 -11.75 -20.05 17.01
C ALA A 83 -11.10 -19.10 15.99
N LYS A 84 -11.89 -18.22 15.36
CA LYS A 84 -11.34 -17.20 14.45
C LYS A 84 -10.60 -16.10 15.17
N LEU A 85 -11.04 -15.70 16.35
CA LEU A 85 -10.28 -14.75 17.16
C LEU A 85 -8.87 -15.28 17.45
N ALA A 86 -8.77 -16.56 17.84
CA ALA A 86 -7.48 -17.21 18.06
C ALA A 86 -6.60 -17.22 16.79
N LEU A 87 -7.17 -17.41 15.60
CA LEU A 87 -6.42 -17.34 14.34
C LEU A 87 -5.91 -15.93 14.02
N VAL A 88 -6.70 -14.89 14.33
CA VAL A 88 -6.29 -13.49 14.17
C VAL A 88 -5.11 -13.19 15.10
N GLU A 89 -5.18 -13.66 16.34
CA GLU A 89 -4.15 -13.46 17.36
C GLU A 89 -2.89 -14.30 17.11
N GLN A 90 -3.03 -15.49 16.51
CA GLN A 90 -1.92 -16.39 16.14
C GLN A 90 -1.27 -16.05 14.80
N SER A 91 -1.74 -15.02 14.10
CA SER A 91 -1.17 -14.63 12.81
C SER A 91 0.34 -14.39 12.97
N PRO A 92 1.18 -15.09 12.19
CA PRO A 92 2.61 -15.12 12.45
C PRO A 92 3.18 -13.72 12.51
N SER A 93 3.78 -13.42 13.65
CA SER A 93 4.77 -12.37 13.79
C SER A 93 5.99 -12.82 12.99
N ASP A 94 5.95 -12.65 11.67
CA ASP A 94 7.20 -12.47 10.95
C ASP A 94 7.83 -11.22 11.56
N ARG A 95 8.73 -11.42 12.53
CA ARG A 95 9.78 -10.45 12.82
C ARG A 95 10.70 -10.45 11.60
N ALA A 96 10.21 -9.97 10.46
CA ALA A 96 11.03 -8.99 9.79
C ALA A 96 11.10 -7.88 10.84
N GLU A 97 12.27 -7.75 11.47
CA GLU A 97 12.56 -6.63 12.36
C GLU A 97 11.83 -5.41 11.82
N GLU A 98 10.97 -4.80 12.64
CA GLU A 98 10.65 -3.40 12.35
C GLU A 98 12.03 -2.76 12.16
N PRO A 99 12.36 -2.28 10.95
CA PRO A 99 13.67 -1.70 10.73
C PRO A 99 13.81 -0.68 11.85
N LEU A 100 14.86 -0.85 12.67
CA LEU A 100 15.14 -0.09 13.89
C LEU A 100 14.42 1.23 13.84
N ALA A 101 13.49 1.47 14.79
CA ALA A 101 12.63 2.65 14.83
C ALA A 101 13.39 3.85 14.28
N MET A 102 13.07 4.20 13.03
CA MET A 102 13.89 5.14 12.28
C MET A 102 13.84 6.45 13.03
N THR A 103 14.99 7.10 13.20
CA THR A 103 14.97 8.46 13.71
C THR A 103 14.11 9.32 12.77
N PRO A 104 13.44 10.37 13.27
CA PRO A 104 12.66 11.27 12.40
C PRO A 104 13.44 11.76 11.18
N GLY A 105 14.76 11.92 11.31
CA GLY A 105 15.66 12.28 10.20
C GLY A 105 15.83 11.18 9.15
N GLU A 106 15.93 9.92 9.57
CA GLU A 106 16.00 8.77 8.64
C GLU A 106 14.66 8.54 7.95
N GLU A 107 13.55 8.65 8.69
CA GLU A 107 12.20 8.53 8.13
C GLU A 107 11.96 9.61 7.07
N THR A 108 12.34 10.85 7.36
CA THR A 108 12.30 11.97 6.41
C THR A 108 13.12 11.68 5.15
N ARG A 109 14.37 11.19 5.29
CA ARG A 109 15.23 10.85 4.14
C ARG A 109 14.61 9.75 3.28
N ARG A 110 14.04 8.71 3.89
CA ARG A 110 13.38 7.60 3.18
C ARG A 110 12.13 8.06 2.44
N SER A 111 11.29 8.87 3.08
CA SER A 111 10.09 9.45 2.47
C SER A 111 10.46 10.36 1.30
N MET A 112 11.46 11.23 1.47
CA MET A 112 11.97 12.09 0.39
C MET A 112 12.56 11.28 -0.76
N ARG A 113 13.26 10.16 -0.49
CA ARG A 113 13.75 9.24 -1.52
C ARG A 113 12.60 8.62 -2.31
N ALA A 114 11.58 8.11 -1.63
CA ALA A 114 10.40 7.50 -2.26
C ALA A 114 9.62 8.51 -3.12
N MET A 115 9.42 9.73 -2.61
CA MET A 115 8.76 10.82 -3.35
C MET A 115 9.54 11.20 -4.60
N ARG A 116 10.87 11.36 -4.50
CA ARG A 116 11.73 11.67 -5.65
C ARG A 116 11.69 10.56 -6.69
N LYS A 117 11.72 9.29 -6.27
CA LYS A 117 11.59 8.15 -7.19
C LYS A 117 10.25 8.18 -7.93
N ALA A 118 9.14 8.32 -7.21
CA ALA A 118 7.81 8.38 -7.81
C ALA A 118 7.68 9.52 -8.83
N TYR A 119 8.26 10.69 -8.52
CA TYR A 119 8.35 11.79 -9.47
C TYR A 119 9.15 11.43 -10.73
N ALA A 120 10.33 10.81 -10.57
CA ALA A 120 11.15 10.40 -11.70
C ALA A 120 10.47 9.35 -12.59
N ASP A 121 9.80 8.35 -11.98
CA ASP A 121 9.04 7.33 -12.69
C ASP A 121 7.90 7.98 -13.51
N ALA A 122 7.15 8.91 -12.91
CA ALA A 122 6.07 9.63 -13.60
C ALA A 122 6.57 10.49 -14.77
N VAL A 123 7.73 11.13 -14.64
CA VAL A 123 8.35 11.88 -15.75
C VAL A 123 8.69 10.94 -16.92
N LEU A 124 9.34 9.81 -16.63
CA LEU A 124 9.74 8.86 -17.67
C LEU A 124 8.53 8.15 -18.29
N GLU A 125 7.48 7.91 -17.53
CA GLU A 125 6.21 7.40 -18.06
C GLU A 125 5.57 8.39 -19.03
N ASN A 126 5.44 9.67 -18.65
CA ASN A 126 4.89 10.68 -19.54
C ASN A 126 5.74 10.86 -20.82
N LEU A 127 7.07 10.79 -20.70
CA LEU A 127 7.98 10.76 -21.85
C LEU A 127 7.65 9.60 -22.80
N ARG A 128 7.37 8.40 -22.26
CA ARG A 128 7.02 7.22 -23.08
C ARG A 128 5.73 7.40 -23.87
N PHE A 129 4.80 8.21 -23.37
CA PHE A 129 3.50 8.47 -24.01
C PHE A 129 3.46 9.78 -24.82
N GLY A 130 4.55 10.54 -24.87
CA GLY A 130 4.58 11.86 -25.50
C GLY A 130 3.66 12.87 -24.80
N LEU A 131 3.46 12.71 -23.49
CA LEU A 131 2.62 13.56 -22.66
C LEU A 131 3.47 14.54 -21.85
N PRO A 132 2.95 15.75 -21.54
CA PRO A 132 3.61 16.66 -20.62
C PRO A 132 3.43 16.20 -19.17
N VAL A 133 4.33 16.67 -18.29
CA VAL A 133 4.14 16.62 -16.85
C VAL A 133 3.45 17.90 -16.41
N ILE A 134 2.29 17.77 -15.79
CA ILE A 134 1.54 18.91 -15.26
C ILE A 134 2.17 19.35 -13.94
N GLN A 135 2.55 20.62 -13.84
CA GLN A 135 3.12 21.23 -12.62
C GLN A 135 2.35 22.48 -12.23
N TYR A 136 2.49 22.90 -10.98
CA TYR A 136 2.01 24.20 -10.51
C TYR A 136 3.21 25.12 -10.27
N ARG A 137 3.28 26.26 -10.95
CA ARG A 137 4.37 27.24 -10.84
C ARG A 137 3.77 28.65 -10.80
N ASP A 138 4.25 29.47 -9.87
CA ASP A 138 3.89 30.89 -9.76
C ASP A 138 2.38 31.17 -9.81
N GLY A 139 1.59 30.32 -9.15
CA GLY A 139 0.14 30.47 -9.07
C GLY A 139 -0.66 29.85 -10.22
N GLN A 140 0.01 29.21 -11.20
CA GLN A 140 -0.61 28.70 -12.42
C GLN A 140 -0.29 27.22 -12.65
N VAL A 141 -1.24 26.51 -13.29
CA VAL A 141 -1.00 25.16 -13.82
C VAL A 141 -0.23 25.31 -15.13
N VAL A 142 0.91 24.64 -15.24
CA VAL A 142 1.80 24.66 -16.40
C VAL A 142 2.04 23.24 -16.90
N GLU A 143 2.00 23.07 -18.22
CA GLU A 143 2.41 21.84 -18.88
C GLU A 143 3.91 21.91 -19.15
N VAL A 144 4.68 20.95 -18.64
CA VAL A 144 6.12 20.89 -18.84
C VAL A 144 6.44 19.67 -19.70
N PRO A 145 7.07 19.83 -20.87
CA PRO A 145 7.46 18.70 -21.69
C PRO A 145 8.29 17.69 -20.90
N ALA A 146 7.95 16.41 -20.99
CA ALA A 146 8.64 15.36 -20.23
C ALA A 146 10.11 15.22 -20.65
N GLU A 147 10.44 15.59 -21.89
CA GLU A 147 11.79 15.64 -22.46
C GLU A 147 12.71 16.57 -21.67
N GLU A 148 12.20 17.72 -21.22
CA GLU A 148 12.96 18.69 -20.43
C GLU A 148 13.30 18.14 -19.04
N LEU A 149 12.41 17.33 -18.47
CA LEU A 149 12.54 16.78 -17.13
C LEU A 149 13.28 15.44 -17.11
N ALA A 150 13.33 14.73 -18.23
CA ALA A 150 13.91 13.39 -18.34
C ALA A 150 15.39 13.31 -17.87
N PRO A 151 16.29 14.26 -18.20
CA PRO A 151 17.66 14.23 -17.68
C PRO A 151 17.71 14.27 -16.15
N TYR A 152 16.83 15.04 -15.52
CA TYR A 152 16.74 15.14 -14.06
C TYR A 152 16.14 13.88 -13.43
N ALA A 153 15.08 13.34 -14.01
CA ALA A 153 14.46 12.08 -13.58
C ALA A 153 15.47 10.91 -13.60
N ARG A 154 16.25 10.78 -14.69
CA ARG A 154 17.29 9.73 -14.79
C ARG A 154 18.38 9.89 -13.73
N ARG A 155 18.79 11.13 -13.41
CA ARG A 155 19.75 11.40 -12.32
C ARG A 155 19.20 10.97 -10.95
N ILE A 156 17.90 11.21 -10.69
CA ILE A 156 17.26 10.75 -9.45
C ILE A 156 17.33 9.23 -9.31
N LEU A 157 17.03 8.48 -10.38
CA LEU A 157 17.06 7.02 -10.35
C LEU A 157 18.50 6.50 -10.19
N ALA A 158 19.45 7.07 -10.94
CA ALA A 158 20.86 6.69 -10.88
C ALA A 158 21.48 6.95 -9.49
N ALA A 159 21.23 8.12 -8.89
CA ALA A 159 21.72 8.45 -7.55
C ALA A 159 21.15 7.52 -6.45
N ASN A 160 20.03 6.85 -6.73
CA ASN A 160 19.37 5.92 -5.81
C ASN A 160 19.66 4.44 -6.10
N GLY A 161 20.48 4.13 -7.12
CA GLY A 161 20.77 2.76 -7.55
C GLY A 161 19.57 2.02 -8.16
N GLU A 162 18.56 2.75 -8.63
CA GLU A 162 17.34 2.17 -9.21
C GLU A 162 17.56 1.89 -10.71
N PRO A 163 17.11 0.73 -11.25
CA PRO A 163 17.22 0.43 -12.67
C PRO A 163 16.36 1.38 -13.51
N LEU A 164 16.86 1.78 -14.67
CA LEU A 164 16.09 2.58 -15.63
C LEU A 164 15.00 1.72 -16.28
N PRO A 165 13.81 2.27 -16.56
CA PRO A 165 12.77 1.56 -17.30
C PRO A 165 13.26 1.17 -18.71
N GLU A 166 12.92 -0.03 -19.17
CA GLU A 166 13.28 -0.52 -20.52
C GLU A 166 12.70 0.38 -21.62
N GLU A 167 13.52 0.71 -22.62
CA GLU A 167 13.10 1.40 -23.84
C GLU A 167 12.28 0.45 -24.71
N ILE A 168 11.04 0.82 -25.06
CA ILE A 168 10.28 0.07 -26.07
C ILE A 168 10.81 0.50 -27.44
N THR A 169 11.42 -0.42 -28.17
CA THR A 169 11.71 -0.26 -29.60
C THR A 169 10.38 -0.03 -30.31
N ALA A 170 10.23 1.16 -30.93
CA ALA A 170 9.00 1.56 -31.61
C ALA A 170 8.58 0.50 -32.64
N GLY A 171 7.44 -0.14 -32.41
CA GLY A 171 7.01 -1.25 -33.25
C GLY A 171 5.73 -1.94 -32.83
N ARG A 172 4.76 -1.24 -32.22
CA ARG A 172 3.36 -1.70 -32.18
C ARG A 172 2.43 -0.50 -32.27
N THR A 173 1.96 -0.27 -33.49
CA THR A 173 0.80 0.54 -33.81
C THR A 173 -0.42 -0.03 -33.07
N PHE A 174 -1.25 0.86 -32.51
CA PHE A 174 -2.53 0.54 -31.89
C PHE A 174 -3.49 -0.15 -32.87
#